data_AF-A0A956C6K5-F1
#
_entry.id   AF-A0A956C6K5-F1
#
_cell.length_a   1.000
_cell.length_b   1.000
_cell.length_c   1.000
_cell.angle_alpha   90.00
_cell.angle_beta   90.00
_cell.angle_gamma   90.00
#
_symmetry.space_group_name_H-M   'P 1'
#
loop_
_entity.id
_entity.type
_entity.pdbx_description
1 polymer ?
#
loop_
_entity_poly.entity_id
_entity_poly.type
_entity_poly.pdbx_seq_one_letter_code
_entity_poly.pdbx_strand_id
1 'polypeptide(L)'
;MSVLVVLAAQACTAEGGAGDAPEDTSNAPDATSTLPPQGQAPEGGPTPPKSDSGGGGGGDAAVDAGPPPPAPGSPCPTANVIFKKQCGACGTQEAVCLAGGDAGGGTVSDYGPCGNEVAGGCIPGTTENAACGNCGSRVRTCNQYCLWNQTACAGEKTGATACHKGSTNLSNAGCAVPGTYREQTCSSTCTWGNFDACTTPPNTGTLEVSDIQDGVVSGLYYMSAAQQGKRMTGTCVTSTPTLSTTTDHPYLWVVINNNTGKTATVTVYNSGPAGAPQINTYMAAYDTTVDPTDDASMQACKVGVGSSCTTALCGYSSYASLTTTRALVIPPGGSMGVKAMSYYAVSYTPVKPTEGLMYVNLRTDKLE
;
A
#
# COMPACT_ATOMS: atom_id res chain seq x y z
N MET A 1 -17.50 -60.69 -1.77
CA MET A 1 -16.35 -61.05 -0.92
C MET A 1 -15.25 -60.05 -1.21
N SER A 2 -15.18 -58.98 -0.42
CA SER A 2 -14.12 -57.97 -0.53
C SER A 2 -13.49 -57.84 0.83
N VAL A 3 -12.20 -58.17 0.88
CA VAL A 3 -11.38 -58.25 2.08
C VAL A 3 -10.96 -56.84 2.49
N LEU A 4 -11.36 -56.44 3.69
CA LEU A 4 -10.95 -55.21 4.36
C LEU A 4 -9.60 -55.47 5.04
N VAL A 5 -8.55 -54.76 4.62
CA VAL A 5 -7.23 -54.79 5.27
C VAL A 5 -7.13 -53.57 6.19
N VAL A 6 -7.11 -53.83 7.50
CA VAL A 6 -6.85 -52.84 8.56
C VAL A 6 -5.36 -52.93 8.90
N LEU A 7 -4.60 -51.86 8.64
CA LEU A 7 -3.26 -51.70 9.23
C LEU A 7 -3.37 -50.83 10.49
N ALA A 8 -3.12 -51.45 11.64
CA ALA A 8 -2.85 -50.77 12.90
C ALA A 8 -1.34 -50.50 13.00
N ALA A 9 -0.94 -49.24 13.19
CA ALA A 9 0.42 -48.87 13.54
C ALA A 9 0.48 -48.54 15.04
N GLN A 10 1.35 -49.26 15.74
CA GLN A 10 1.54 -49.25 17.19
C GLN A 10 2.68 -48.30 17.59
N ALA A 11 2.61 -47.83 18.83
CA ALA A 11 3.32 -46.70 19.43
C ALA A 11 4.85 -46.87 19.60
N CYS A 12 5.53 -45.72 19.77
CA CYS A 12 6.69 -45.58 20.64
C CYS A 12 6.55 -44.31 21.50
N THR A 13 6.34 -44.52 22.79
CA THR A 13 6.51 -43.57 23.90
C THR A 13 7.98 -43.45 24.27
N ALA A 14 8.45 -42.24 24.54
CA ALA A 14 9.70 -42.01 25.28
C ALA A 14 9.42 -41.00 26.40
N GLU A 15 9.40 -41.52 27.62
CA GLU A 15 9.37 -40.79 28.87
C GLU A 15 10.79 -40.41 29.31
N GLY A 16 10.90 -39.28 29.99
CA GLY A 16 12.06 -38.82 30.74
C GLY A 16 11.89 -37.32 31.01
N GLY A 17 11.88 -36.80 32.22
CA GLY A 17 12.30 -37.30 33.52
C GLY A 17 12.69 -36.04 34.31
N ALA A 18 12.16 -35.90 35.52
CA ALA A 18 12.17 -34.68 36.33
C ALA A 18 13.56 -34.15 36.72
N GLY A 19 13.60 -32.84 37.01
CA GLY A 19 14.69 -32.17 37.71
C GLY A 19 14.22 -30.83 38.29
N ASP A 20 13.89 -30.84 39.59
CA ASP A 20 13.56 -29.68 40.40
C ASP A 20 14.81 -28.92 40.89
N ALA A 21 14.66 -27.58 40.96
CA ALA A 21 15.29 -26.59 41.87
C ALA A 21 16.82 -26.31 41.75
N PRO A 22 17.35 -25.15 42.23
CA PRO A 22 16.71 -24.10 43.06
C PRO A 22 16.87 -22.65 42.55
N GLU A 23 16.21 -21.73 43.26
CA GLU A 23 16.44 -20.28 43.27
C GLU A 23 17.92 -19.94 43.50
N ASP A 24 18.45 -18.99 42.71
CA ASP A 24 19.67 -18.28 43.06
C ASP A 24 19.48 -16.76 42.85
N THR A 25 19.48 -16.08 43.99
CA THR A 25 19.60 -14.64 44.15
C THR A 25 21.08 -14.25 44.10
N SER A 26 21.54 -13.57 43.05
CA SER A 26 22.67 -12.63 43.22
C SER A 26 22.92 -11.72 42.02
N ASN A 27 22.98 -10.42 42.37
CA ASN A 27 23.92 -9.41 41.89
C ASN A 27 23.91 -8.92 40.44
N ALA A 28 23.46 -7.67 40.31
CA ALA A 28 23.85 -6.73 39.29
C ALA A 28 25.38 -6.57 39.19
N PRO A 29 25.87 -6.23 38.00
CA PRO A 29 26.87 -5.18 37.91
C PRO A 29 26.41 -4.02 37.02
N ASP A 30 26.53 -2.82 37.58
CA ASP A 30 26.64 -1.56 36.84
C ASP A 30 27.74 -1.67 35.78
N ALA A 31 27.40 -1.33 34.54
CA ALA A 31 28.38 -1.04 33.49
C ALA A 31 28.14 0.39 32.99
N THR A 32 28.69 1.35 33.73
CA THR A 32 28.95 2.71 33.27
C THR A 32 30.10 2.67 32.27
N SER A 33 29.76 2.79 30.98
CA SER A 33 30.75 3.02 29.91
C SER A 33 31.13 4.49 29.89
N THR A 34 32.28 4.82 30.48
CA THR A 34 32.94 6.13 30.38
C THR A 34 33.80 6.21 29.13
N LEU A 35 33.58 7.24 28.31
CA LEU A 35 34.45 7.63 27.20
C LEU A 35 35.68 8.42 27.71
N PRO A 36 36.84 8.34 27.04
CA PRO A 36 38.05 9.06 27.46
C PRO A 36 37.96 10.58 27.20
N PRO A 37 38.68 11.40 28.00
CA PRO A 37 38.60 12.86 27.96
C PRO A 37 39.32 13.42 26.72
N GLN A 38 38.60 14.22 25.92
CA GLN A 38 39.20 15.07 24.90
C GLN A 38 39.63 16.40 25.52
N GLY A 39 40.83 16.82 25.14
CA GLY A 39 41.58 17.92 25.74
C GLY A 39 40.94 19.30 25.57
N GLN A 40 41.20 20.13 26.57
CA GLN A 40 41.00 21.57 26.56
C GLN A 40 41.97 22.26 25.59
N ALA A 41 41.45 23.20 24.81
CA ALA A 41 42.19 24.34 24.26
C ALA A 41 41.20 25.51 24.04
N PRO A 42 41.68 26.76 24.06
CA PRO A 42 41.06 27.84 24.84
C PRO A 42 40.10 28.75 24.05
N GLU A 43 39.34 29.51 24.84
CA GLU A 43 38.46 30.60 24.46
C GLU A 43 39.18 31.68 23.63
N GLY A 44 38.49 32.15 22.59
CA GLY A 44 38.89 33.31 21.81
C GLY A 44 37.83 33.66 20.76
N GLY A 45 36.83 34.47 21.15
CA GLY A 45 36.13 35.33 20.18
C GLY A 45 37.09 36.46 19.74
N PRO A 46 36.97 37.04 18.53
CA PRO A 46 35.79 37.86 18.24
C PRO A 46 35.32 37.91 16.76
N THR A 47 34.17 38.59 16.60
CA THR A 47 33.62 39.28 15.41
C THR A 47 32.93 38.48 14.29
N PRO A 48 31.69 38.86 13.90
CA PRO A 48 30.96 38.25 12.79
C PRO A 48 31.42 38.83 11.43
N PRO A 49 31.67 38.00 10.41
CA PRO A 49 31.81 38.50 9.05
C PRO A 49 30.43 38.84 8.48
N LYS A 50 30.36 40.01 7.83
CA LYS A 50 29.22 40.45 7.01
C LYS A 50 28.89 39.39 5.98
N SER A 51 27.63 38.96 5.95
CA SER A 51 27.09 38.15 4.85
C SER A 51 26.95 39.04 3.63
N ASP A 52 27.89 38.92 2.69
CA ASP A 52 27.70 39.46 1.35
C ASP A 52 26.59 38.67 0.65
N SER A 53 25.60 39.42 0.19
CA SER A 53 24.49 39.02 -0.64
C SER A 53 24.99 38.52 -2.00
N GLY A 54 25.37 37.25 -2.06
CA GLY A 54 25.57 36.52 -3.31
C GLY A 54 24.23 36.16 -3.93
N GLY A 55 23.77 36.96 -4.89
CA GLY A 55 22.66 36.63 -5.77
C GLY A 55 22.99 35.38 -6.58
N GLY A 56 22.52 34.22 -6.11
CA GLY A 56 22.58 32.96 -6.84
C GLY A 56 21.61 33.02 -8.01
N GLY A 57 22.14 33.28 -9.20
CA GLY A 57 21.39 33.18 -10.45
C GLY A 57 20.84 31.78 -10.63
N GLY A 58 19.52 31.65 -10.53
CA GLY A 58 18.76 30.54 -11.08
C GLY A 58 18.87 30.59 -12.60
N GLY A 59 20.00 30.14 -13.13
CA GLY A 59 20.12 29.75 -14.52
C GLY A 59 19.52 28.35 -14.62
N ASP A 60 18.20 28.27 -14.81
CA ASP A 60 17.60 27.07 -15.35
C ASP A 60 18.40 26.73 -16.60
N ALA A 61 19.07 25.59 -16.59
CA ALA A 61 19.68 25.05 -17.79
C ALA A 61 18.53 24.77 -18.75
N ALA A 62 18.16 25.80 -19.51
CA ALA A 62 17.34 25.67 -20.68
C ALA A 62 18.07 24.64 -21.53
N VAL A 63 17.59 23.40 -21.47
CA VAL A 63 18.02 22.34 -22.35
C VAL A 63 17.77 22.92 -23.73
N ASP A 64 18.84 23.29 -24.42
CA ASP A 64 18.77 23.81 -25.78
C ASP A 64 18.03 22.76 -26.58
N ALA A 65 16.74 22.99 -26.80
CA ALA A 65 15.83 22.03 -27.42
C ALA A 65 16.19 21.80 -28.89
N GLY A 66 17.27 22.44 -29.36
CA GLY A 66 17.63 22.54 -30.74
C GLY A 66 16.58 23.33 -31.52
N PRO A 67 16.85 23.60 -32.80
CA PRO A 67 15.80 24.03 -33.70
C PRO A 67 14.67 22.99 -33.72
N PRO A 68 13.39 23.42 -33.76
CA PRO A 68 12.27 22.50 -33.79
C PRO A 68 12.41 21.54 -34.99
N PRO A 69 12.10 20.26 -34.80
CA PRO A 69 12.24 19.26 -35.86
C PRO A 69 11.36 19.64 -37.06
N PRO A 70 11.85 19.49 -38.31
CA PRO A 70 11.14 19.93 -39.50
C PRO A 70 9.83 19.18 -39.69
N ALA A 71 8.82 19.87 -40.23
CA ALA A 71 7.52 19.28 -40.55
C ALA A 71 7.65 18.31 -41.75
N PRO A 72 6.83 17.25 -41.83
CA PRO A 72 6.74 16.41 -43.02
C PRO A 72 6.56 17.24 -44.31
N GLY A 73 7.24 16.85 -45.39
CA GLY A 73 7.27 17.57 -46.66
C GLY A 73 8.23 18.75 -46.72
N SER A 74 8.83 19.18 -45.59
CA SER A 74 9.85 20.24 -45.60
C SER A 74 11.09 19.79 -46.41
N PRO A 75 11.75 20.72 -47.13
CA PRO A 75 12.98 20.39 -47.84
C PRO A 75 14.10 20.05 -46.85
N CYS A 76 14.91 19.05 -47.19
CA CYS A 76 16.07 18.63 -46.41
C CYS A 76 17.29 18.45 -47.33
N PRO A 77 18.49 18.91 -46.90
CA PRO A 77 19.63 19.05 -47.80
C PRO A 77 20.32 17.72 -48.13
N THR A 78 20.20 16.72 -47.25
CA THR A 78 20.89 15.45 -47.38
C THR A 78 19.90 14.31 -47.22
N ALA A 79 19.74 13.49 -48.27
CA ALA A 79 18.92 12.28 -48.21
C ALA A 79 19.42 11.33 -47.10
N ASN A 80 18.50 10.55 -46.54
CA ASN A 80 18.72 9.61 -45.44
C ASN A 80 19.12 10.23 -44.09
N VAL A 81 19.02 11.55 -43.92
CA VAL A 81 19.09 12.18 -42.60
C VAL A 81 17.86 11.80 -41.79
N ILE A 82 18.07 11.30 -40.57
CA ILE A 82 17.01 10.97 -39.62
C ILE A 82 16.74 12.20 -38.75
N PHE A 83 15.49 12.64 -38.75
CA PHE A 83 14.97 13.65 -37.84
C PHE A 83 14.26 12.96 -36.68
N LYS A 84 14.56 13.38 -35.46
CA LYS A 84 13.86 12.90 -34.26
C LYS A 84 13.02 14.02 -33.68
N LYS A 85 11.82 13.69 -33.23
CA LYS A 85 11.00 14.58 -32.41
C LYS A 85 10.46 13.83 -31.21
N GLN A 86 10.28 14.55 -30.10
CA GLN A 86 9.60 14.02 -28.95
C GLN A 86 8.11 13.80 -29.25
N CYS A 87 7.54 12.77 -28.66
CA CYS A 87 6.13 12.43 -28.74
C CYS A 87 5.65 11.84 -27.40
N GLY A 88 4.36 12.00 -27.09
CA GLY A 88 3.78 11.51 -25.84
C GLY A 88 4.49 12.07 -24.61
N ALA A 89 4.58 11.27 -23.54
CA ALA A 89 5.31 11.64 -22.34
C ALA A 89 6.82 11.71 -22.56
N CYS A 90 7.37 10.75 -23.32
CA CYS A 90 8.81 10.60 -23.50
C CYS A 90 9.23 9.74 -24.67
N GLY A 91 8.28 9.41 -25.53
CA GLY A 91 8.61 8.67 -26.72
C GLY A 91 9.36 9.56 -27.71
N THR A 92 9.91 8.90 -28.71
CA THR A 92 10.52 9.55 -29.87
C THR A 92 9.88 9.02 -31.14
N GLN A 93 9.54 9.94 -32.04
CA GLN A 93 9.23 9.62 -33.43
C GLN A 93 10.42 9.95 -34.30
N GLU A 94 10.60 9.15 -35.34
CA GLU A 94 11.64 9.34 -36.34
C GLU A 94 10.99 9.59 -37.71
N ALA A 95 11.58 10.50 -38.47
CA ALA A 95 11.30 10.74 -39.88
C ALA A 95 12.62 10.72 -40.65
N VAL A 96 12.60 10.44 -41.95
CA VAL A 96 13.79 10.39 -42.79
C VAL A 96 13.69 11.39 -43.95
N CYS A 97 14.79 12.04 -44.30
CA CYS A 97 14.89 12.80 -45.54
C CYS A 97 14.86 11.85 -46.74
N LEU A 98 13.76 11.79 -47.47
CA LEU A 98 13.67 11.01 -48.70
C LEU A 98 14.38 11.76 -49.82
N ALA A 99 15.16 11.07 -50.65
CA ALA A 99 15.78 11.68 -51.81
C ALA A 99 14.69 12.21 -52.76
N GLY A 100 14.73 13.51 -53.07
CA GLY A 100 13.92 14.07 -54.15
C GLY A 100 14.53 13.68 -55.50
N GLY A 101 13.74 13.79 -56.56
CA GLY A 101 14.20 13.54 -57.94
C GLY A 101 15.35 14.47 -58.37
N ASP A 102 15.61 14.53 -59.68
CA ASP A 102 16.82 15.08 -60.33
C ASP A 102 17.27 16.52 -59.95
N ALA A 103 16.55 17.23 -59.07
CA ALA A 103 16.83 18.59 -58.61
C ALA A 103 17.63 18.69 -57.28
N GLY A 104 18.13 17.58 -56.72
CA GLY A 104 19.19 17.62 -55.71
C GLY A 104 18.80 18.03 -54.28
N GLY A 105 17.52 18.01 -53.92
CA GLY A 105 17.03 18.21 -52.54
C GLY A 105 15.99 17.17 -52.15
N GLY A 106 16.03 16.71 -50.89
CA GLY A 106 15.06 15.74 -50.35
C GLY A 106 13.86 16.39 -49.67
N THR A 107 12.86 15.57 -49.32
CA THR A 107 11.73 15.98 -48.46
C THR A 107 11.63 15.09 -47.23
N VAL A 108 11.35 15.68 -46.07
CA VAL A 108 11.14 14.94 -44.83
C VAL A 108 9.91 14.05 -44.95
N SER A 109 10.02 12.75 -44.63
CA SER A 109 8.90 11.82 -44.61
C SER A 109 7.89 12.16 -43.49
N ASP A 110 6.76 11.45 -43.48
CA ASP A 110 5.95 11.40 -42.27
C ASP A 110 6.75 10.80 -41.11
N TYR A 111 6.42 11.24 -39.88
CA TYR A 111 6.98 10.67 -38.67
C TYR A 111 6.33 9.32 -38.38
N GLY A 112 7.14 8.33 -38.01
CA GLY A 112 6.67 7.01 -37.61
C GLY A 112 5.85 7.01 -36.30
N PRO A 113 5.41 5.83 -35.83
CA PRO A 113 4.74 5.70 -34.54
C PRO A 113 5.67 6.15 -33.38
N CYS A 114 5.07 6.58 -32.28
CA CYS A 114 5.81 6.98 -31.09
C CYS A 114 6.48 5.75 -30.44
N GLY A 115 7.81 5.66 -30.50
CA GLY A 115 8.57 4.58 -29.87
C GLY A 115 9.05 4.97 -28.48
N ASN A 116 9.32 3.98 -27.62
CA ASN A 116 9.86 4.18 -26.26
C ASN A 116 8.96 4.99 -25.32
N GLU A 117 7.63 4.96 -25.52
CA GLU A 117 6.71 5.61 -24.60
C GLU A 117 6.68 4.88 -23.25
N VAL A 118 6.73 5.67 -22.16
CA VAL A 118 6.57 5.15 -20.80
C VAL A 118 5.09 5.22 -20.43
N ALA A 119 4.47 4.06 -20.23
CA ALA A 119 3.09 3.99 -19.77
C ALA A 119 2.94 4.71 -18.41
N GLY A 120 1.98 5.64 -18.30
CA GLY A 120 1.82 6.49 -17.11
C GLY A 120 2.94 7.53 -16.91
N GLY A 121 3.83 7.69 -17.88
CA GLY A 121 4.93 8.66 -17.83
C GLY A 121 4.47 10.11 -17.91
N CYS A 122 5.42 11.02 -17.70
CA CYS A 122 5.20 12.47 -17.78
C CYS A 122 6.19 13.14 -18.72
N ILE A 123 5.89 14.38 -19.13
CA ILE A 123 6.79 15.20 -19.97
C ILE A 123 7.87 15.82 -19.09
N PRO A 124 9.18 15.58 -19.34
CA PRO A 124 10.27 16.11 -18.54
C PRO A 124 10.18 17.63 -18.30
N GLY A 125 10.45 18.06 -17.07
CA GLY A 125 10.35 19.45 -16.64
C GLY A 125 8.93 19.91 -16.27
N THR A 126 7.90 19.14 -16.62
CA THR A 126 6.52 19.44 -16.18
C THR A 126 6.43 19.37 -14.66
N THR A 127 5.74 20.33 -14.06
CA THR A 127 5.44 20.34 -12.64
C THR A 127 3.93 20.37 -12.45
N GLU A 128 3.45 19.66 -11.43
CA GLU A 128 2.04 19.74 -11.03
C GLU A 128 1.86 19.54 -9.53
N ASN A 129 0.74 20.03 -9.01
CA ASN A 129 0.32 19.79 -7.64
C ASN A 129 -0.51 18.51 -7.58
N ALA A 130 -0.05 17.54 -6.80
CA ALA A 130 -0.80 16.33 -6.48
C ALA A 130 -1.28 16.40 -5.03
N ALA A 131 -2.51 15.94 -4.78
CA ALA A 131 -2.98 15.74 -3.43
C ALA A 131 -2.14 14.66 -2.71
N CYS A 132 -2.03 14.76 -1.40
CA CYS A 132 -1.38 13.74 -0.58
C CYS A 132 -1.93 13.74 0.86
N GLY A 133 -1.88 12.57 1.50
CA GLY A 133 -2.21 12.36 2.91
C GLY A 133 -3.54 12.98 3.39
N ASN A 134 -3.50 13.74 4.50
CA ASN A 134 -4.69 14.32 5.15
C ASN A 134 -5.03 15.72 4.59
N CYS A 135 -5.43 15.77 3.31
CA CYS A 135 -5.71 16.98 2.53
C CYS A 135 -4.50 17.91 2.36
N GLY A 136 -3.30 17.33 2.34
CA GLY A 136 -2.10 18.05 1.92
C GLY A 136 -1.98 18.09 0.39
N SER A 137 -0.96 18.81 -0.06
CA SER A 137 -0.50 18.83 -1.43
C SER A 137 1.01 18.66 -1.49
N ARG A 138 1.48 18.06 -2.59
CA ARG A 138 2.90 17.95 -2.92
C ARG A 138 3.10 18.39 -4.37
N VAL A 139 4.26 18.97 -4.64
CA VAL A 139 4.67 19.23 -6.01
C VAL A 139 5.34 17.97 -6.53
N ARG A 140 4.94 17.52 -7.71
CA ARG A 140 5.69 16.53 -8.47
C ARG A 140 6.24 17.13 -9.74
N THR A 141 7.52 16.89 -9.98
CA THR A 141 8.29 17.34 -11.14
C THR A 141 8.68 16.13 -11.95
N CYS A 142 8.37 16.15 -13.24
CA CYS A 142 8.77 15.10 -14.14
C CYS A 142 10.27 15.19 -14.42
N ASN A 143 11.00 14.12 -14.14
CA ASN A 143 12.43 14.06 -14.43
C ASN A 143 12.70 13.70 -15.90
N GLN A 144 13.98 13.72 -16.30
CA GLN A 144 14.42 13.38 -17.67
C GLN A 144 14.16 11.91 -18.08
N TYR A 145 13.84 11.04 -17.11
CA TYR A 145 13.44 9.65 -17.32
C TYR A 145 11.92 9.47 -17.30
N CYS A 146 11.16 10.57 -17.40
CA CYS A 146 9.70 10.53 -17.59
C CYS A 146 8.97 9.98 -16.37
N LEU A 147 9.65 10.00 -15.22
CA LEU A 147 9.14 9.56 -13.94
C LEU A 147 8.89 10.80 -13.06
N TRP A 148 7.81 10.76 -12.30
CA TRP A 148 7.49 11.79 -11.33
C TRP A 148 8.45 11.70 -10.14
N ASN A 149 9.27 12.74 -9.95
CA ASN A 149 9.90 13.02 -8.67
C ASN A 149 8.92 13.86 -7.84
N GLN A 150 8.78 13.59 -6.55
CA GLN A 150 7.79 14.27 -5.72
C GLN A 150 8.40 14.81 -4.43
N THR A 151 7.93 15.97 -4.00
CA THR A 151 8.29 16.54 -2.70
C THR A 151 7.58 15.82 -1.56
N ALA A 152 8.02 16.08 -0.33
CA ALA A 152 7.23 15.74 0.85
C ALA A 152 5.83 16.39 0.77
N CYS A 153 4.85 15.74 1.41
CA CYS A 153 3.52 16.30 1.53
C CYS A 153 3.54 17.54 2.43
N ALA A 154 2.92 18.63 1.96
CA ALA A 154 2.81 19.89 2.68
C ALA A 154 1.34 20.24 2.93
N GLY A 155 1.08 21.02 3.99
CA GLY A 155 -0.28 21.49 4.30
C GLY A 155 -1.23 20.42 4.85
N GLU A 156 -0.71 19.25 5.21
CA GLU A 156 -1.53 18.20 5.83
C GLU A 156 -2.15 18.67 7.15
N LYS A 157 -3.39 18.26 7.40
CA LYS A 157 -3.96 18.36 8.74
C LYS A 157 -3.19 17.43 9.68
N THR A 158 -2.82 17.96 10.83
CA THR A 158 -2.14 17.23 11.90
C THR A 158 -2.98 17.23 13.17
N GLY A 159 -2.72 16.28 14.06
CA GLY A 159 -3.44 16.13 15.33
C GLY A 159 -4.66 15.21 15.26
N ALA A 160 -5.38 15.10 16.37
CA ALA A 160 -6.45 14.12 16.55
C ALA A 160 -7.69 14.33 15.66
N THR A 161 -7.85 15.53 15.10
CA THR A 161 -8.97 15.86 14.20
C THR A 161 -8.65 15.61 12.73
N ALA A 162 -7.38 15.39 12.40
CA ALA A 162 -6.96 15.11 11.05
C ALA A 162 -7.38 13.71 10.63
N CYS A 163 -7.91 13.60 9.41
CA CYS A 163 -8.33 12.33 8.84
C CYS A 163 -8.24 12.39 7.32
N HIS A 164 -8.22 11.22 6.69
CA HIS A 164 -8.27 11.14 5.25
C HIS A 164 -9.72 11.28 4.78
N LYS A 165 -9.94 12.08 3.73
CA LYS A 165 -11.26 12.37 3.17
C LYS A 165 -12.03 11.05 2.91
N GLY A 166 -13.27 10.98 3.41
CA GLY A 166 -14.14 9.82 3.23
C GLY A 166 -13.87 8.65 4.17
N SER A 167 -12.76 8.64 4.93
CA SER A 167 -12.54 7.65 5.97
C SER A 167 -13.63 7.72 7.05
N THR A 168 -13.91 6.60 7.70
CA THR A 168 -14.90 6.51 8.77
C THR A 168 -14.22 6.18 10.09
N ASN A 169 -14.81 6.62 11.19
CA ASN A 169 -14.36 6.30 12.55
C ASN A 169 -15.58 5.91 13.38
N LEU A 170 -15.52 4.73 14.00
CA LEU A 170 -16.54 4.25 14.91
C LEU A 170 -16.05 4.41 16.35
N SER A 171 -16.93 4.90 17.21
CA SER A 171 -16.69 4.99 18.65
C SER A 171 -17.86 4.37 19.41
N ASN A 172 -17.59 3.58 20.45
CA ASN A 172 -18.61 3.14 21.39
C ASN A 172 -18.89 4.18 22.49
N ALA A 173 -18.11 5.26 22.55
CA ALA A 173 -18.27 6.28 23.58
C ALA A 173 -19.64 6.94 23.46
N GLY A 174 -20.41 6.93 24.55
CA GLY A 174 -21.77 7.46 24.57
C GLY A 174 -22.85 6.50 24.06
N CYS A 175 -22.50 5.27 23.68
CA CYS A 175 -23.46 4.23 23.34
C CYS A 175 -23.85 3.41 24.58
N ALA A 176 -25.15 3.37 24.90
CA ALA A 176 -25.67 2.67 26.07
C ALA A 176 -25.73 1.14 25.89
N VAL A 177 -25.86 0.67 24.64
CA VAL A 177 -25.99 -0.76 24.31
C VAL A 177 -24.61 -1.32 23.95
N PRO A 178 -24.11 -2.35 24.66
CA PRO A 178 -22.87 -3.02 24.29
C PRO A 178 -22.91 -3.54 22.85
N GLY A 179 -21.82 -3.38 22.12
CA GLY A 179 -21.74 -3.77 20.70
C GLY A 179 -22.36 -2.77 19.72
N THR A 180 -22.81 -1.61 20.19
CA THR A 180 -23.20 -0.48 19.33
C THR A 180 -22.14 0.63 19.34
N TYR A 181 -22.07 1.36 18.24
CA TYR A 181 -21.07 2.35 17.90
C TYR A 181 -21.74 3.48 17.14
N ARG A 182 -21.22 4.69 17.32
CA ARG A 182 -21.57 5.85 16.51
C ARG A 182 -20.45 6.11 15.52
N GLU A 183 -20.81 6.36 14.27
CA GLU A 183 -19.87 6.63 13.18
C GLU A 183 -19.68 8.12 13.00
N GLN A 184 -18.49 8.55 12.62
CA GLN A 184 -18.26 9.85 12.03
C GLN A 184 -17.47 9.66 10.73
N THR A 185 -17.87 10.38 9.69
CA THR A 185 -17.14 10.38 8.41
C THR A 185 -16.21 11.59 8.35
N CYS A 186 -15.03 11.38 7.80
CA CYS A 186 -14.08 12.44 7.51
C CYS A 186 -14.58 13.25 6.31
N SER A 187 -14.76 14.56 6.51
CA SER A 187 -15.23 15.44 5.45
C SER A 187 -14.18 15.66 4.35
N SER A 188 -14.58 16.34 3.27
CA SER A 188 -13.64 16.81 2.23
C SER A 188 -12.62 17.82 2.72
N THR A 189 -12.75 18.34 3.94
CA THR A 189 -11.77 19.24 4.58
C THR A 189 -10.79 18.51 5.49
N CYS A 190 -10.79 17.18 5.46
CA CYS A 190 -9.94 16.30 6.27
C CYS A 190 -10.07 16.54 7.77
N THR A 191 -11.32 16.74 8.19
CA THR A 191 -11.73 16.88 9.58
C THR A 191 -12.87 15.92 9.85
N TRP A 192 -12.83 15.25 11.00
CA TRP A 192 -13.93 14.39 11.42
C TRP A 192 -15.24 15.19 11.55
N GLY A 193 -16.32 14.67 10.98
CA GLY A 193 -17.66 15.19 11.17
C GLY A 193 -18.21 14.91 12.59
N ASN A 194 -19.49 15.18 12.77
CA ASN A 194 -20.19 14.76 13.99
C ASN A 194 -20.36 13.24 14.01
N PHE A 195 -20.44 12.68 15.21
CA PHE A 195 -20.88 11.31 15.38
C PHE A 195 -22.39 11.16 15.12
N ASP A 196 -22.74 10.12 14.38
CA ASP A 196 -24.09 9.65 14.14
C ASP A 196 -24.71 9.01 15.41
N ALA A 197 -25.92 8.49 15.27
CA ALA A 197 -26.55 7.70 16.32
C ALA A 197 -25.81 6.38 16.56
N CYS A 198 -25.85 5.89 17.80
CA CYS A 198 -25.32 4.57 18.12
C CYS A 198 -26.12 3.48 17.41
N THR A 199 -25.43 2.73 16.55
CA THR A 199 -25.97 1.60 15.80
C THR A 199 -25.00 0.44 15.91
N THR A 200 -25.43 -0.79 15.62
CA THR A 200 -24.46 -1.87 15.39
C THR A 200 -23.56 -1.45 14.22
N PRO A 201 -22.23 -1.71 14.25
CA PRO A 201 -21.33 -1.31 13.18
C PRO A 201 -21.96 -1.66 11.85
N PRO A 202 -22.15 -0.69 10.94
CA PRO A 202 -22.63 -1.03 9.62
C PRO A 202 -21.52 -1.89 9.01
N ASN A 203 -21.77 -3.19 8.94
CA ASN A 203 -20.95 -4.13 8.19
C ASN A 203 -21.13 -3.78 6.70
N THR A 204 -20.69 -2.60 6.26
CA THR A 204 -20.91 -2.16 4.88
C THR A 204 -20.24 -3.12 3.90
N GLY A 205 -19.31 -3.94 4.39
CA GLY A 205 -18.64 -4.97 3.60
C GLY A 205 -17.91 -4.38 2.40
N THR A 206 -17.69 -3.06 2.39
CA THR A 206 -17.13 -2.31 1.26
C THR A 206 -16.13 -1.26 1.75
N LEU A 207 -15.04 -1.08 1.02
CA LEU A 207 -14.10 0.02 1.12
C LEU A 207 -13.84 0.61 -0.25
N GLU A 208 -13.71 1.94 -0.30
CA GLU A 208 -13.41 2.66 -1.53
C GLU A 208 -11.92 3.00 -1.58
N VAL A 209 -11.29 2.74 -2.72
CA VAL A 209 -9.92 3.17 -2.99
C VAL A 209 -9.84 4.70 -2.96
N SER A 210 -8.79 5.24 -2.33
CA SER A 210 -8.55 6.67 -2.33
C SER A 210 -8.19 7.16 -3.74
N ASP A 211 -8.72 8.31 -4.15
CA ASP A 211 -8.29 9.03 -5.35
C ASP A 211 -6.95 9.76 -5.16
N ILE A 212 -6.34 9.62 -3.98
CA ILE A 212 -5.08 10.24 -3.59
C ILE A 212 -4.03 9.15 -3.36
N GLN A 213 -2.91 9.24 -4.07
CA GLN A 213 -1.75 8.38 -3.80
C GLN A 213 -1.23 8.61 -2.38
N ASP A 214 -0.90 7.52 -1.70
CA ASP A 214 -0.61 7.39 -0.27
C ASP A 214 -1.79 7.64 0.68
N GLY A 215 -2.98 7.92 0.14
CA GLY A 215 -4.22 8.03 0.91
C GLY A 215 -4.59 6.70 1.56
N VAL A 216 -4.98 6.76 2.84
CA VAL A 216 -5.43 5.59 3.62
C VAL A 216 -6.91 5.73 3.91
N VAL A 217 -7.70 4.78 3.41
CA VAL A 217 -9.11 4.60 3.77
C VAL A 217 -9.20 3.44 4.75
N SER A 218 -9.94 3.62 5.84
CA SER A 218 -10.11 2.61 6.87
C SER A 218 -11.59 2.36 7.11
N GLY A 219 -11.97 1.11 7.28
CA GLY A 219 -13.27 0.72 7.81
C GLY A 219 -13.09 -0.12 9.07
N LEU A 220 -13.98 0.07 10.04
CA LEU A 220 -13.99 -0.71 11.26
C LEU A 220 -15.05 -1.80 11.15
N TYR A 221 -14.64 -3.04 11.44
CA TYR A 221 -15.46 -4.23 11.32
C TYR A 221 -15.41 -5.03 12.62
N TYR A 222 -16.48 -5.78 12.89
CA TYR A 222 -16.51 -6.72 14.01
C TYR A 222 -16.35 -8.15 13.49
N MET A 223 -15.22 -8.78 13.79
CA MET A 223 -14.99 -10.20 13.48
C MET A 223 -15.78 -11.04 14.48
N SER A 224 -16.80 -11.75 13.99
CA SER A 224 -17.74 -12.52 14.82
C SER A 224 -17.57 -14.01 14.64
N ALA A 225 -17.72 -14.78 15.72
CA ALA A 225 -17.86 -16.22 15.70
C ALA A 225 -19.17 -16.70 15.06
N ALA A 226 -20.13 -15.82 14.76
CA ALA A 226 -21.27 -16.19 13.94
C ALA A 226 -20.89 -16.40 12.45
N GLN A 227 -19.76 -15.82 12.02
CA GLN A 227 -19.27 -15.91 10.64
C GLN A 227 -17.90 -16.59 10.64
N GLN A 228 -17.88 -17.89 10.32
CA GLN A 228 -16.67 -18.71 10.35
C GLN A 228 -16.44 -19.45 9.04
N GLY A 229 -15.18 -19.74 8.73
CA GLY A 229 -14.78 -20.55 7.58
C GLY A 229 -13.42 -21.19 7.78
N LYS A 230 -12.98 -22.01 6.82
CA LYS A 230 -11.65 -22.62 6.92
C LYS A 230 -10.57 -21.56 6.81
N ARG A 231 -9.62 -21.58 7.76
CA ARG A 231 -8.42 -20.75 7.66
C ARG A 231 -7.54 -21.23 6.52
N MET A 232 -7.03 -20.30 5.73
CA MET A 232 -6.11 -20.59 4.63
C MET A 232 -4.65 -20.35 5.03
N THR A 233 -3.74 -21.15 4.51
CA THR A 233 -2.30 -20.94 4.59
C THR A 233 -1.63 -21.20 3.23
N GLY A 234 -0.40 -20.68 3.04
CA GLY A 234 0.36 -20.84 1.80
C GLY A 234 0.24 -19.65 0.85
N THR A 235 0.40 -19.89 -0.45
CA THR A 235 0.30 -18.88 -1.51
C THR A 235 -0.82 -19.24 -2.47
N CYS A 236 -1.45 -18.23 -3.07
CA CYS A 236 -2.57 -18.42 -4.02
C CYS A 236 -2.11 -18.47 -5.48
N VAL A 237 -0.94 -17.88 -5.79
CA VAL A 237 -0.49 -17.65 -7.16
C VAL A 237 0.32 -18.82 -7.72
N THR A 238 1.09 -19.49 -6.87
CA THR A 238 2.04 -20.53 -7.29
C THR A 238 1.59 -21.95 -6.91
N SER A 239 0.58 -22.07 -6.06
CA SER A 239 0.06 -23.33 -5.55
C SER A 239 -1.37 -23.15 -5.08
N THR A 240 -2.12 -24.25 -4.96
CA THR A 240 -3.39 -24.25 -4.25
C THR A 240 -3.13 -24.01 -2.75
N PRO A 241 -3.77 -23.02 -2.11
CA PRO A 241 -3.59 -22.79 -0.69
C PRO A 241 -4.18 -23.96 0.12
N THR A 242 -3.61 -24.19 1.30
CA THR A 242 -4.06 -25.25 2.20
C THR A 242 -5.15 -24.69 3.11
N LEU A 243 -6.28 -25.39 3.20
CA LEU A 243 -7.35 -25.08 4.13
C LEU A 243 -7.19 -25.84 5.44
N SER A 244 -7.58 -25.23 6.56
CA SER A 244 -7.75 -25.93 7.83
C SER A 244 -8.77 -27.07 7.67
N THR A 245 -8.44 -28.25 8.15
CA THR A 245 -9.29 -29.44 7.99
C THR A 245 -10.27 -29.66 9.14
N THR A 246 -9.95 -29.12 10.33
CA THR A 246 -10.63 -29.52 11.57
C THR A 246 -11.32 -28.38 12.32
N THR A 247 -11.01 -27.13 12.02
CA THR A 247 -11.60 -25.98 12.74
C THR A 247 -11.96 -24.84 11.81
N ASP A 248 -13.11 -24.24 12.10
CA ASP A 248 -13.56 -23.01 11.47
C ASP A 248 -13.07 -21.81 12.29
N HIS A 249 -12.80 -20.72 11.60
CA HIS A 249 -12.18 -19.53 12.15
C HIS A 249 -13.07 -18.32 11.82
N PRO A 250 -13.33 -17.44 12.81
CA PRO A 250 -13.97 -16.16 12.57
C PRO A 250 -13.29 -15.40 11.44
N TYR A 251 -14.08 -14.82 10.54
CA TYR A 251 -13.55 -14.04 9.43
C TYR A 251 -14.39 -12.79 9.14
N LEU A 252 -13.81 -11.91 8.33
CA LEU A 252 -14.42 -10.73 7.74
C LEU A 252 -14.30 -10.79 6.22
N TRP A 253 -15.34 -10.37 5.54
CA TRP A 253 -15.35 -10.17 4.09
C TRP A 253 -15.53 -8.68 3.78
N VAL A 254 -14.61 -8.11 3.00
CA VAL A 254 -14.64 -6.71 2.59
C VAL A 254 -14.36 -6.61 1.11
N VAL A 255 -15.29 -6.04 0.36
CA VAL A 255 -15.15 -5.68 -1.04
C VAL A 255 -14.41 -4.35 -1.14
N ILE A 256 -13.36 -4.31 -1.94
CA ILE A 256 -12.62 -3.08 -2.25
C ILE A 256 -13.04 -2.63 -3.63
N ASN A 257 -13.57 -1.42 -3.74
CA ASN A 257 -14.01 -0.82 -4.99
C ASN A 257 -13.00 0.24 -5.43
N ASN A 258 -12.56 0.17 -6.67
CA ASN A 258 -11.78 1.22 -7.30
C ASN A 258 -12.70 2.09 -8.17
N ASN A 259 -13.38 3.04 -7.54
CA ASN A 259 -14.20 4.02 -8.26
C ASN A 259 -13.38 5.16 -8.87
N THR A 260 -12.04 5.08 -8.85
CA THR A 260 -11.19 6.05 -9.53
C THR A 260 -11.20 5.79 -11.04
N GLY A 261 -10.87 6.83 -11.83
CA GLY A 261 -10.68 6.69 -13.27
C GLY A 261 -9.34 6.05 -13.68
N LYS A 262 -8.60 5.48 -12.73
CA LYS A 262 -7.23 4.97 -12.90
C LYS A 262 -7.10 3.57 -12.32
N THR A 263 -6.12 2.81 -12.80
CA THR A 263 -5.73 1.54 -12.18
C THR A 263 -5.06 1.85 -10.84
N ALA A 264 -5.57 1.25 -9.77
CA ALA A 264 -5.03 1.44 -8.43
C ALA A 264 -4.18 0.24 -8.02
N THR A 265 -2.96 0.50 -7.56
CA THR A 265 -2.19 -0.46 -6.78
C THR A 265 -2.37 -0.13 -5.30
N VAL A 266 -2.87 -1.09 -4.52
CA VAL A 266 -3.29 -0.85 -3.14
C VAL A 266 -2.72 -1.87 -2.16
N THR A 267 -2.24 -1.37 -1.03
CA THR A 267 -1.84 -2.15 0.12
C THR A 267 -3.05 -2.31 1.05
N VAL A 268 -3.35 -3.54 1.46
CA VAL A 268 -4.44 -3.83 2.41
C VAL A 268 -3.85 -4.39 3.69
N TYR A 269 -4.32 -3.93 4.85
CA TYR A 269 -3.76 -4.39 6.12
C TYR A 269 -4.73 -4.26 7.29
N ASN A 270 -4.58 -5.14 8.28
CA ASN A 270 -5.36 -5.09 9.50
C ASN A 270 -4.69 -4.24 10.59
N SER A 271 -5.49 -3.59 11.42
CA SER A 271 -5.03 -3.01 12.69
C SER A 271 -6.16 -3.06 13.73
N GLY A 272 -5.83 -2.91 15.00
CA GLY A 272 -6.81 -2.90 16.09
C GLY A 272 -7.07 -1.48 16.61
N PRO A 273 -8.30 -1.16 17.05
CA PRO A 273 -8.53 0.03 17.87
C PRO A 273 -7.64 0.03 19.12
N ALA A 274 -7.30 1.22 19.62
CA ALA A 274 -6.55 1.36 20.86
C ALA A 274 -7.27 0.63 22.01
N GLY A 275 -6.56 -0.25 22.72
CA GLY A 275 -7.11 -1.03 23.82
C GLY A 275 -7.95 -2.26 23.42
N ALA A 276 -8.21 -2.47 22.12
CA ALA A 276 -8.88 -3.69 21.67
C ALA A 276 -7.96 -4.91 21.80
N PRO A 277 -8.52 -6.12 22.04
CA PRO A 277 -7.75 -7.35 21.97
C PRO A 277 -7.04 -7.51 20.63
N GLN A 278 -5.78 -7.94 20.66
CA GLN A 278 -5.04 -8.23 19.43
C GLN A 278 -5.49 -9.57 18.86
N ILE A 279 -6.02 -9.54 17.63
CA ILE A 279 -6.41 -10.74 16.89
C ILE A 279 -5.29 -11.05 15.91
N ASN A 280 -4.69 -12.24 16.02
CA ASN A 280 -3.75 -12.69 14.99
C ASN A 280 -4.55 -13.03 13.73
N THR A 281 -4.19 -12.49 12.56
CA THR A 281 -4.97 -12.66 11.34
C THR A 281 -4.18 -13.22 10.16
N TYR A 282 -4.92 -13.83 9.23
CA TYR A 282 -4.53 -14.13 7.86
C TYR A 282 -5.40 -13.34 6.91
N MET A 283 -4.87 -12.95 5.75
CA MET A 283 -5.61 -12.20 4.74
C MET A 283 -5.35 -12.75 3.35
N ALA A 284 -6.39 -12.85 2.52
CA ALA A 284 -6.28 -13.19 1.11
C ALA A 284 -7.26 -12.34 0.29
N ALA A 285 -6.99 -12.16 -1.00
CA ALA A 285 -7.86 -11.42 -1.90
C ALA A 285 -8.29 -12.25 -3.10
N TYR A 286 -9.44 -11.89 -3.68
CA TYR A 286 -10.16 -12.64 -4.70
C TYR A 286 -10.67 -11.69 -5.79
N ASP A 287 -10.74 -12.20 -7.01
CA ASP A 287 -11.26 -11.49 -8.19
C ASP A 287 -12.80 -11.64 -8.28
N THR A 288 -13.48 -11.41 -7.15
CA THR A 288 -14.94 -11.49 -7.02
C THR A 288 -15.40 -10.61 -5.86
N THR A 289 -16.63 -10.11 -5.95
CA THR A 289 -17.30 -9.38 -4.86
C THR A 289 -18.15 -10.30 -3.96
N VAL A 290 -18.31 -11.56 -4.34
CA VAL A 290 -19.06 -12.57 -3.60
C VAL A 290 -18.14 -13.27 -2.59
N ASP A 291 -18.56 -13.35 -1.34
CA ASP A 291 -17.80 -14.04 -0.28
C ASP A 291 -17.61 -15.54 -0.63
N PRO A 292 -16.37 -16.04 -0.70
CA PRO A 292 -16.10 -17.45 -0.97
C PRO A 292 -16.41 -18.29 0.28
N THR A 293 -17.49 -19.06 0.24
CA THR A 293 -17.98 -19.84 1.39
C THR A 293 -17.69 -21.33 1.30
N ASP A 294 -17.36 -21.86 0.12
CA ASP A 294 -16.95 -23.25 -0.08
C ASP A 294 -15.44 -23.39 -0.30
N ASP A 295 -14.91 -24.60 -0.08
CA ASP A 295 -13.48 -24.89 -0.15
C ASP A 295 -12.85 -24.54 -1.51
N ALA A 296 -13.54 -24.85 -2.61
CA ALA A 296 -13.02 -24.58 -3.95
C ALA A 296 -12.92 -23.07 -4.21
N SER A 297 -13.95 -22.31 -3.82
CA SER A 297 -13.96 -20.85 -3.94
C SER A 297 -12.92 -20.18 -3.05
N MET A 298 -12.69 -20.68 -1.83
CA MET A 298 -11.63 -20.19 -0.93
C MET A 298 -10.24 -20.46 -1.54
N GLN A 299 -10.04 -21.64 -2.14
CA GLN A 299 -8.77 -21.98 -2.78
C GLN A 299 -8.50 -21.19 -4.06
N ALA A 300 -9.50 -20.58 -4.66
CA ALA A 300 -9.39 -19.76 -5.87
C ALA A 300 -8.98 -18.29 -5.59
N CYS A 301 -8.30 -18.02 -4.48
CA CYS A 301 -7.78 -16.69 -4.19
C CYS A 301 -6.82 -16.19 -5.30
N LYS A 302 -6.85 -14.89 -5.54
CA LYS A 302 -6.04 -14.20 -6.55
C LYS A 302 -4.69 -13.77 -6.00
N VAL A 303 -4.68 -13.25 -4.77
CA VAL A 303 -3.48 -12.71 -4.11
C VAL A 303 -3.25 -13.47 -2.81
N GLY A 304 -1.99 -13.90 -2.62
CA GLY A 304 -1.54 -14.86 -1.60
C GLY A 304 -1.93 -14.55 -0.16
N VAL A 305 -1.79 -15.55 0.72
CA VAL A 305 -2.17 -15.40 2.13
C VAL A 305 -1.11 -14.59 2.91
N GLY A 306 -1.41 -13.34 3.22
CA GLY A 306 -0.64 -12.52 4.17
C GLY A 306 -0.88 -12.98 5.60
N SER A 307 0.19 -13.21 6.36
CA SER A 307 0.11 -13.69 7.76
C SER A 307 0.89 -12.83 8.75
N SER A 308 1.41 -11.71 8.27
CA SER A 308 2.24 -10.83 9.05
C SER A 308 2.19 -9.43 8.46
N CYS A 309 2.53 -8.47 9.31
CA CYS A 309 2.65 -7.07 8.97
C CYS A 309 3.80 -6.44 9.75
N THR A 310 4.34 -5.34 9.25
CA THR A 310 5.31 -4.56 10.03
C THR A 310 4.58 -3.81 11.13
N THR A 311 5.21 -3.67 12.30
CA THR A 311 4.63 -2.89 13.42
C THR A 311 4.42 -1.43 13.04
N ALA A 312 5.25 -0.87 12.15
CA ALA A 312 5.08 0.48 11.62
C ALA A 312 3.77 0.66 10.83
N LEU A 313 3.29 -0.39 10.15
CA LEU A 313 2.08 -0.32 9.33
C LEU A 313 0.83 -0.72 10.12
N CYS A 314 0.88 -1.84 10.85
CA CYS A 314 -0.30 -2.41 11.51
C CYS A 314 -0.38 -2.14 13.01
N GLY A 315 0.63 -1.51 13.60
CA GLY A 315 0.83 -1.41 15.05
C GLY A 315 1.32 -2.71 15.70
N TYR A 316 0.93 -3.87 15.16
CA TYR A 316 1.29 -5.20 15.66
C TYR A 316 1.64 -6.15 14.52
N SER A 317 2.63 -7.02 14.74
CA SER A 317 3.11 -7.96 13.73
C SER A 317 2.21 -9.17 13.49
N SER A 318 1.30 -9.45 14.44
CA SER A 318 0.31 -10.53 14.36
C SER A 318 -0.84 -10.23 13.38
N TYR A 319 -1.00 -8.99 12.96
CA TYR A 319 -1.96 -8.63 11.92
C TYR A 319 -1.44 -8.99 10.54
N ALA A 320 -2.35 -9.42 9.65
CA ALA A 320 -2.06 -9.68 8.27
C ALA A 320 -1.99 -8.40 7.43
N SER A 321 -1.20 -8.47 6.36
CA SER A 321 -1.14 -7.45 5.31
C SER A 321 -0.92 -8.07 3.94
N LEU A 322 -1.44 -7.40 2.91
CA LEU A 322 -1.24 -7.64 1.49
C LEU A 322 -0.47 -6.42 0.95
N THR A 323 0.86 -6.51 0.99
CA THR A 323 1.79 -5.42 0.70
C THR A 323 2.80 -5.83 -0.39
N THR A 324 3.49 -4.87 -0.99
CA THR A 324 4.60 -5.10 -1.93
C THR A 324 4.20 -6.01 -3.11
N THR A 325 4.82 -7.18 -3.27
CA THR A 325 4.50 -8.20 -4.28
C THR A 325 3.10 -8.80 -4.13
N ARG A 326 2.42 -8.51 -3.01
CA ARG A 326 1.04 -8.91 -2.73
C ARG A 326 0.09 -7.71 -2.66
N ALA A 327 0.51 -6.52 -3.08
CA ALA A 327 -0.42 -5.41 -3.26
C ALA A 327 -1.48 -5.77 -4.31
N LEU A 328 -2.71 -5.32 -4.12
CA LEU A 328 -3.79 -5.56 -5.08
C LEU A 328 -3.66 -4.58 -6.24
N VAL A 329 -3.96 -5.03 -7.45
CA VAL A 329 -4.03 -4.17 -8.64
C VAL A 329 -5.47 -4.22 -9.13
N ILE A 330 -6.20 -3.12 -8.98
CA ILE A 330 -7.63 -3.02 -9.26
C ILE A 330 -7.82 -2.06 -10.45
N PRO A 331 -8.40 -2.49 -11.58
CA PRO A 331 -8.61 -1.61 -12.73
C PRO A 331 -9.63 -0.50 -12.41
N PRO A 332 -9.72 0.57 -13.24
CA PRO A 332 -10.74 1.61 -13.10
C PRO A 332 -12.16 1.01 -13.10
N GLY A 333 -12.98 1.38 -12.12
CA GLY A 333 -14.33 0.82 -11.92
C GLY A 333 -14.37 -0.66 -11.51
N GLY A 334 -13.20 -1.27 -11.24
CA GLY A 334 -13.09 -2.66 -10.80
C GLY A 334 -13.29 -2.82 -9.30
N SER A 335 -13.50 -4.06 -8.88
CA SER A 335 -13.61 -4.42 -7.46
C SER A 335 -12.91 -5.74 -7.17
N MET A 336 -12.44 -5.91 -5.94
CA MET A 336 -11.87 -7.16 -5.45
C MET A 336 -12.36 -7.46 -4.04
N GLY A 337 -12.58 -8.72 -3.71
CA GLY A 337 -12.96 -9.13 -2.37
C GLY A 337 -11.74 -9.49 -1.52
N VAL A 338 -11.73 -9.08 -0.25
CA VAL A 338 -10.68 -9.41 0.72
C VAL A 338 -11.29 -10.14 1.91
N LYS A 339 -10.70 -11.30 2.21
CA LYS A 339 -11.08 -12.12 3.36
C LYS A 339 -9.98 -12.05 4.41
N ALA A 340 -10.30 -11.49 5.58
CA ALA A 340 -9.43 -11.47 6.75
C ALA A 340 -9.95 -12.49 7.78
N MET A 341 -9.14 -13.47 8.16
CA MET A 341 -9.51 -14.58 9.04
C MET A 341 -8.67 -14.53 10.32
N SER A 342 -9.22 -14.93 11.45
CA SER A 342 -8.42 -15.14 12.66
C SER A 342 -7.51 -16.37 12.52
N TYR A 343 -6.33 -16.31 13.14
CA TYR A 343 -5.36 -17.41 13.18
C TYR A 343 -5.85 -18.57 14.05
N TYR A 344 -6.41 -18.23 15.21
CA TYR A 344 -6.90 -19.19 16.20
C TYR A 344 -8.37 -19.49 15.94
N ALA A 345 -8.80 -20.72 16.21
CA ALA A 345 -10.22 -21.08 16.19
C ALA A 345 -10.88 -20.65 17.51
N VAL A 346 -12.20 -20.48 17.52
CA VAL A 346 -12.94 -20.13 18.75
C VAL A 346 -12.74 -21.17 19.86
N SER A 347 -12.52 -22.44 19.49
CA SER A 347 -12.25 -23.56 20.40
C SER A 347 -10.79 -23.67 20.86
N TYR A 348 -9.91 -22.75 20.45
CA TYR A 348 -8.48 -22.82 20.77
C TYR A 348 -8.21 -22.66 22.29
N THR A 349 -7.32 -23.48 22.83
CA THR A 349 -6.91 -23.45 24.25
C THR A 349 -5.38 -23.33 24.36
N PRO A 350 -4.82 -22.39 25.13
CA PRO A 350 -5.50 -21.37 25.95
C PRO A 350 -6.27 -20.37 25.08
N VAL A 351 -7.43 -19.92 25.54
CA VAL A 351 -8.32 -19.03 24.78
C VAL A 351 -7.53 -17.81 24.31
N LYS A 352 -7.51 -17.60 23.00
CA LYS A 352 -6.95 -16.40 22.36
C LYS A 352 -8.10 -15.58 21.79
N PRO A 353 -7.94 -14.24 21.71
CA PRO A 353 -8.92 -13.42 21.01
C PRO A 353 -9.06 -13.87 19.55
N THR A 354 -10.27 -14.29 19.18
CA THR A 354 -10.66 -14.66 17.82
C THR A 354 -11.78 -13.80 17.28
N GLU A 355 -12.41 -13.02 18.16
CA GLU A 355 -13.49 -12.09 17.86
C GLU A 355 -13.12 -10.70 18.36
N GLY A 356 -13.70 -9.69 17.74
CA GLY A 356 -13.55 -8.31 18.17
C GLY A 356 -13.50 -7.32 17.03
N LEU A 357 -13.37 -6.06 17.43
CA LEU A 357 -13.23 -4.95 16.49
C LEU A 357 -11.85 -4.94 15.84
N MET A 358 -11.84 -4.66 14.54
CA MET A 358 -10.63 -4.55 13.75
C MET A 358 -10.84 -3.59 12.59
N TYR A 359 -9.82 -2.79 12.30
CA TYR A 359 -9.77 -2.01 11.08
C TYR A 359 -9.27 -2.88 9.92
N VAL A 360 -9.93 -2.75 8.77
CA VAL A 360 -9.34 -3.07 7.48
C VAL A 360 -8.95 -1.73 6.86
N ASN A 361 -7.67 -1.56 6.61
CA ASN A 361 -7.08 -0.35 6.08
C ASN A 361 -6.63 -0.60 4.65
N LEU A 362 -6.82 0.41 3.81
CA LEU A 362 -6.54 0.41 2.40
C LEU A 362 -5.67 1.62 2.08
N ARG A 363 -4.39 1.40 1.78
CA ARG A 363 -3.47 2.45 1.33
C ARG A 363 -3.34 2.39 -0.18
N THR A 364 -3.54 3.52 -0.84
CA THR A 364 -3.38 3.63 -2.30
C THR A 364 -1.92 3.89 -2.64
N ASP A 365 -1.16 2.84 -2.96
CA ASP A 365 0.28 2.97 -3.25
C ASP A 365 0.55 3.68 -4.58
N LYS A 366 -0.33 3.47 -5.58
CA LYS A 366 -0.17 3.98 -6.95
C LYS A 366 -1.52 4.16 -7.66
N LEU A 367 -1.65 5.20 -8.49
CA LEU A 367 -2.80 5.44 -9.40
C LEU A 367 -2.29 5.75 -10.82
N GLU A 368 -2.57 4.86 -11.78
CA GLU A 368 -2.13 4.96 -13.18
C GLU A 368 -3.27 4.80 -14.18
#